data_AF-A0A3C7W4E5-F1
#
_entry.id   AF-A0A3C7W4E5-F1
#
_cell.length_a   1.000
_cell.length_b   1.000
_cell.length_c   1.000
_cell.angle_alpha   90.00
_cell.angle_beta   90.00
_cell.angle_gamma   90.00
#
_symmetry.space_group_name_H-M   'P 1'
#
loop_
_entity.id
_entity.type
_entity.pdbx_description
1 polymer ?
#
loop_
_entity_poly.entity_id
_entity_poly.type
_entity_poly.pdbx_seq_one_letter_code
_entity_poly.pdbx_strand_id
1 'polypeptide(L)' 'KPLSDSRLAQLLEEQGIKVARRTIAKYRDSLYIPPSSERKRLV' A
#
# COMPACT_ATOMS: atom_id res chain seq x y z
N LYS A 1 -2.26 10.78 -7.57
CA LYS A 1 -2.98 9.47 -7.69
C LYS A 1 -2.50 8.52 -6.58
N PRO A 2 -3.39 7.96 -5.74
CA PRO A 2 -2.99 7.06 -4.66
C PRO A 2 -2.39 5.75 -5.19
N LEU A 3 -1.32 5.27 -4.55
CA LEU A 3 -0.62 4.04 -4.92
C LEU A 3 -1.38 2.82 -4.39
N SER A 4 -1.59 1.80 -5.22
CA SER A 4 -2.14 0.52 -4.76
C SER A 4 -1.12 -0.24 -3.91
N ASP A 5 -1.61 -1.17 -3.07
CA ASP A 5 -0.73 -1.97 -2.22
C ASP A 5 0.23 -2.86 -3.03
N SER A 6 -0.20 -3.30 -4.21
CA SER A 6 0.67 -4.05 -5.14
C SER A 6 1.82 -3.18 -5.68
N ARG A 7 1.55 -1.91 -5.98
CA ARG A 7 2.61 -0.98 -6.40
C ARG A 7 3.55 -0.65 -5.25
N LEU A 8 3.02 -0.55 -4.03
CA LEU A 8 3.83 -0.34 -2.83
C LEU A 8 4.76 -1.54 -2.56
N ALA A 9 4.27 -2.77 -2.78
CA ALA A 9 5.09 -3.97 -2.68
C ALA A 9 6.25 -3.97 -3.70
N GLN A 10 5.99 -3.58 -4.96
CA GLN A 10 7.05 -3.45 -5.97
C GLN A 10 8.09 -2.40 -5.59
N LEU A 11 7.67 -1.22 -5.13
CA LEU A 11 8.59 -0.16 -4.68
C LEU A 11 9.47 -0.60 -3.50
N LEU A 12 8.89 -1.36 -2.57
CA LEU A 12 9.64 -1.92 -1.45
C LEU A 12 10.61 -3.01 -1.92
N GLU A 13 10.21 -3.83 -2.88
CA GLU A 13 11.07 -4.85 -3.48
C GLU A 13 12.25 -4.24 -4.26
N GLU A 14 12.03 -3.11 -4.96
CA GLU A 14 13.10 -2.31 -5.59
C GLU A 14 14.11 -1.77 -4.57
N GLN A 15 13.67 -1.51 -3.33
CA GLN A 15 14.53 -1.12 -2.21
C GLN A 15 15.18 -2.33 -1.49
N GLY A 16 14.98 -3.55 -2.02
CA GLY A 16 15.50 -4.80 -1.43
C GLY A 16 14.62 -5.37 -0.31
N ILE A 17 13.45 -4.79 -0.05
CA ILE A 17 12.53 -5.19 1.01
C ILE A 17 11.42 -6.06 0.40
N LYS A 18 11.58 -7.38 0.48
CA LYS A 18 10.53 -8.32 0.05
C LYS A 18 9.38 -8.38 1.05
N VAL A 19 8.25 -7.81 0.66
CA VAL A 19 7.00 -7.87 1.43
C VAL A 19 5.83 -8.32 0.57
N ALA A 20 4.98 -9.18 1.14
CA ALA A 20 3.75 -9.58 0.48
C ALA A 20 2.70 -8.47 0.56
N ARG A 21 1.84 -8.37 -0.47
CA ARG A 21 0.71 -7.42 -0.52
C ARG A 21 -0.18 -7.48 0.74
N ARG A 22 -0.44 -8.69 1.28
CA ARG A 22 -1.26 -8.88 2.50
C ARG A 22 -0.64 -8.23 3.74
N THR A 23 0.69 -8.20 3.82
CA THR A 23 1.42 -7.55 4.91
C THR A 23 1.22 -6.03 4.87
N ILE A 24 1.26 -5.45 3.66
CA ILE A 24 1.01 -4.02 3.46
C ILE A 24 -0.44 -3.67 3.81
N ALA A 25 -1.41 -4.50 3.43
CA ALA A 25 -2.81 -4.31 3.83
C ALA A 25 -2.96 -4.30 5.35
N LYS A 26 -2.36 -5.28 6.07
CA LYS A 26 -2.34 -5.29 7.54
C LYS A 26 -1.73 -4.03 8.13
N TYR A 27 -0.57 -3.58 7.62
CA TYR A 27 0.07 -2.36 8.12
C TYR A 27 -0.79 -1.12 7.87
N ARG A 28 -1.49 -1.04 6.75
CA ARG A 28 -2.42 0.08 6.50
C ARG A 28 -3.59 0.08 7.45
N ASP A 29 -4.18 -1.08 7.73
CA ASP A 29 -5.27 -1.20 8.69
C ASP A 29 -4.79 -0.78 10.09
N SER A 30 -3.60 -1.23 10.52
CA SER A 30 -3.02 -0.83 11.82
C SER A 30 -2.66 0.65 11.90
N LEU A 31 -2.33 1.28 10.77
CA LEU A 31 -2.05 2.71 10.69
C LEU A 31 -3.30 3.56 10.44
N TYR A 32 -4.49 2.94 10.41
CA TYR A 32 -5.77 3.58 10.06
C TYR A 32 -5.73 4.31 8.70
N ILE A 33 -4.93 3.82 7.75
CA ILE A 33 -4.77 4.41 6.43
C ILE A 33 -5.75 3.73 5.45
N PRO A 34 -6.85 4.39 5.05
CA PRO A 34 -7.86 3.80 4.18
C PRO A 34 -7.27 3.42 2.82
N PRO A 35 -7.78 2.35 2.17
CA PRO A 35 -7.25 1.78 0.93
C PRO A 35 -7.20 2.80 -0.21
N SER A 36 -6.35 2.50 -1.19
CA SER A 36 -6.05 3.40 -2.31
C SER A 36 -7.27 3.75 -3.16
N SER A 37 -8.27 2.85 -3.18
CA SER A 37 -9.58 3.05 -3.80
C SER A 37 -10.37 4.19 -3.16
N GLU A 38 -10.32 4.29 -1.83
CA GLU A 38 -11.04 5.30 -1.06
C GLU A 38 -10.36 6.67 -1.16
N ARG A 39 -9.02 6.68 -1.13
CA ARG A 39 -8.22 7.91 -1.32
C ARG A 39 -8.32 8.51 -2.73
N LYS A 40 -8.79 7.76 -3.73
CA LYS A 40 -8.88 8.23 -5.12
C LYS A 40 -10.02 9.23 -5.32
N ARG A 41 -10.96 9.33 -4.38
CA ARG A 41 -12.14 10.22 -4.44
C ARG A 41 -11.86 11.63 -3.91
N LEU A 42 -10.77 11.81 -3.15
CA LEU A 42 -10.41 13.06 -2.49
C LEU A 42 -9.43 13.92 -3.33
N VAL A 43 -9.09 13.50 -4.55
CA VAL A 43 -8.13 14.17 -5.45
C VAL A 43 -8.75 14.46 -6.79
#